data_AF-A0AA92BZT9-F1
#
_entry.id   AF-A0AA92BZT9-F1
#
_cell.length_a   1.000
_cell.length_b   1.000
_cell.length_c   1.000
_cell.angle_alpha   90.00
_cell.angle_beta   90.00
_cell.angle_gamma   90.00
#
_symmetry.space_group_name_H-M   'P 1'
#
loop_
_entity.id
_entity.type
_entity.pdbx_description
1 polymer ?
#
loop_
_entity_poly.entity_id
_entity_poly.type
_entity_poly.pdbx_seq_one_letter_code
_entity_poly.pdbx_strand_id
1 'polypeptide(L)'
;RPGVASPAYYARMASTLDRVSNGRLLLNIVVGGSAQELAGDGIFLPHDERYDHADEFFQVFNSLIANGHAHLDGRYIKAIDARLGLPPVQQPHPPIYFGGSSDAAIDFSAGITDKYLTWGEPPKQVGEKIAKVRKAAEAHGKKVTFGIRLHFIVRETDEEAWAAADRLISKLSDETIAAAQEVFAKNSDSVGQARMVSLHQGRRDKLEVSPNLWAGIGLVRSGAGTALVGSPQTVAARLREYQELGIDTVIASGYPHLEEAYRVSELLFPEIGLPGPRGQIRSSFGEQQVFGGGGHGGNVKTASALGPSPTKVAAASQG
;
A
#
# COMPACT_ATOMS: atom_id res chain seq x y z
N ARG A 1 12.60 0.07 2.59
CA ARG A 1 13.30 -1.05 1.93
C ARG A 1 14.41 -1.50 2.88
N PRO A 2 14.30 -2.68 3.50
CA PRO A 2 15.38 -3.22 4.32
C PRO A 2 16.70 -3.29 3.53
N GLY A 3 17.82 -2.96 4.16
CA GLY A 3 19.17 -3.03 3.56
C GLY A 3 19.75 -1.70 3.10
N VAL A 4 18.93 -0.70 2.74
CA VAL A 4 19.41 0.63 2.29
C VAL A 4 19.86 1.50 3.46
N ALA A 5 19.26 1.32 4.64
CA ALA A 5 19.65 1.99 5.87
C ALA A 5 19.33 1.11 7.08
N SER A 6 19.91 1.46 8.24
CA SER A 6 19.74 0.67 9.46
C SER A 6 18.30 0.72 9.99
N PRO A 7 17.82 -0.33 10.68
CA PRO A 7 16.48 -0.34 11.28
C PRO A 7 16.27 0.79 12.28
N ALA A 8 17.31 1.16 13.05
CA ALA A 8 17.24 2.29 13.98
C ALA A 8 17.07 3.65 13.28
N TYR A 9 17.72 3.83 12.13
CA TYR A 9 17.53 5.03 11.32
C TYR A 9 16.10 5.14 10.79
N TYR A 10 15.57 4.05 10.22
CA TYR A 10 14.19 4.03 9.76
C TYR A 10 13.17 4.19 10.89
N ALA A 11 13.42 3.61 12.07
CA ALA A 11 12.55 3.79 13.24
C ALA A 11 12.46 5.25 13.68
N ARG A 12 13.58 5.98 13.65
CA ARG A 12 13.62 7.44 13.93
C ARG A 12 12.84 8.23 12.88
N MET A 13 13.02 7.92 11.59
CA MET A 13 12.26 8.57 10.53
C MET A 13 10.76 8.30 10.65
N ALA A 14 10.37 7.05 10.87
CA ALA A 14 8.98 6.64 11.02
C ALA A 14 8.33 7.35 12.21
N SER A 15 8.97 7.32 13.38
CA SER A 15 8.46 8.04 14.56
C SER A 15 8.35 9.54 14.29
N THR A 16 9.35 10.16 13.67
CA THR A 16 9.32 11.60 13.37
C THR A 16 8.16 11.97 12.43
N LEU A 17 8.03 11.26 11.31
CA LEU A 17 6.97 11.51 10.33
C LEU A 17 5.59 11.24 10.92
N ASP A 18 5.47 10.18 11.72
CA ASP A 18 4.22 9.85 12.39
C ASP A 18 3.81 10.96 13.35
N ARG A 19 4.73 11.47 14.17
CA ARG A 19 4.47 12.56 15.10
C ARG A 19 4.15 13.88 14.41
N VAL A 20 4.94 14.28 13.41
CA VAL A 20 4.71 15.52 12.65
C VAL A 20 3.39 15.47 11.88
N SER A 21 3.00 14.29 11.41
CA SER A 21 1.72 14.11 10.72
C SER A 21 0.53 13.90 11.65
N ASN A 22 0.75 13.84 12.97
CA ASN A 22 -0.25 13.50 13.98
C ASN A 22 -0.92 12.13 13.72
N GLY A 23 -0.10 11.11 13.51
CA GLY A 23 -0.54 9.73 13.39
C GLY A 23 -1.09 9.35 12.01
N ARG A 24 -0.60 9.97 10.92
CA ARG A 24 -1.08 9.70 9.55
C ARG A 24 -0.08 8.94 8.69
N LEU A 25 1.01 8.44 9.29
CA LEU A 25 2.02 7.70 8.55
C LEU A 25 1.54 6.28 8.23
N LEU A 26 1.70 5.87 6.98
CA LEU A 26 1.54 4.48 6.54
C LEU A 26 2.88 4.01 5.96
N LEU A 27 3.34 2.82 6.35
CA LEU A 27 4.65 2.31 5.94
C LEU A 27 4.49 1.18 4.93
N ASN A 28 4.84 1.42 3.66
CA ASN A 28 4.90 0.36 2.67
C ASN A 28 6.30 -0.27 2.60
N ILE A 29 6.35 -1.58 2.80
CA ILE A 29 7.58 -2.35 2.82
C ILE A 29 7.83 -2.96 1.45
N VAL A 30 9.06 -2.78 0.98
CA VAL A 30 9.55 -3.31 -0.30
C VAL A 30 10.90 -3.95 -0.02
N VAL A 31 11.00 -5.27 -0.16
CA VAL A 31 12.26 -6.02 0.05
C VAL A 31 13.17 -5.92 -1.19
N GLY A 32 12.58 -5.83 -2.39
CA GLY A 32 13.28 -5.63 -3.67
C GLY A 32 12.93 -6.71 -4.68
N GLY A 33 12.78 -6.32 -5.95
CA GLY A 33 12.31 -7.20 -7.04
C GLY A 33 13.17 -7.16 -8.30
N SER A 34 14.41 -6.69 -8.17
CA SER A 34 15.46 -6.80 -9.17
C SER A 34 16.83 -6.79 -8.47
N ALA A 35 17.65 -7.82 -8.71
CA ALA A 35 19.02 -7.87 -8.21
C ALA A 35 19.87 -6.71 -8.76
N GLN A 36 19.65 -6.32 -10.01
CA GLN A 36 20.36 -5.22 -10.65
C GLN A 36 20.03 -3.87 -10.01
N GLU A 37 18.75 -3.62 -9.70
CA GLU A 37 18.33 -2.42 -8.98
C GLU A 37 18.96 -2.37 -7.58
N LEU A 38 18.89 -3.48 -6.85
CA LEU A 38 19.46 -3.58 -5.50
C LEU A 38 20.99 -3.41 -5.49
N ALA A 39 21.70 -3.90 -6.51
CA ALA A 39 23.13 -3.66 -6.64
C ALA A 39 23.46 -2.17 -6.79
N GLY A 40 22.58 -1.40 -7.44
CA GLY A 40 22.68 0.08 -7.51
C GLY A 40 22.54 0.76 -6.15
N ASP A 41 21.77 0.16 -5.23
CA ASP A 41 21.64 0.58 -3.82
C ASP A 41 22.77 0.01 -2.93
N GLY A 42 23.73 -0.75 -3.51
CA GLY A 42 24.80 -1.42 -2.77
C GLY A 42 24.41 -2.71 -2.05
N ILE A 43 23.24 -3.28 -2.37
CA ILE A 43 22.72 -4.51 -1.76
C ILE A 43 22.96 -5.69 -2.71
N PHE A 44 23.81 -6.63 -2.29
CA PHE A 44 24.23 -7.78 -3.10
C PHE A 44 23.69 -9.13 -2.59
N LEU A 45 22.71 -9.09 -1.68
CA LEU A 45 22.13 -10.31 -1.10
C LEU A 45 21.40 -11.15 -2.16
N PRO A 46 21.59 -12.48 -2.17
CA PRO A 46 20.76 -13.42 -2.94
C PRO A 46 19.28 -13.31 -2.58
N HIS A 47 18.38 -13.76 -3.48
CA HIS A 47 16.93 -13.56 -3.34
C HIS A 47 16.38 -14.00 -1.98
N ASP A 48 16.71 -15.22 -1.53
CA ASP A 48 16.19 -15.78 -0.28
C ASP A 48 16.80 -15.09 0.95
N GLU A 49 18.11 -14.80 0.93
CA GLU A 49 18.80 -14.09 2.01
C GLU A 49 18.29 -12.66 2.23
N ARG A 50 17.64 -12.05 1.22
CA ARG A 50 16.97 -10.75 1.40
C ARG A 50 15.82 -10.84 2.39
N TYR A 51 15.12 -11.96 2.45
CA TYR A 51 14.03 -12.16 3.41
C TYR A 51 14.57 -12.45 4.82
N ASP A 52 15.66 -13.20 4.94
CA ASP A 52 16.34 -13.40 6.23
C ASP A 52 16.87 -12.07 6.79
N HIS A 53 17.52 -11.27 5.95
CA HIS A 53 17.93 -9.91 6.31
C HIS A 53 16.72 -9.04 6.68
N ALA A 54 15.62 -9.12 5.92
CA ALA A 54 14.41 -8.36 6.21
C ALA A 54 13.78 -8.78 7.55
N ASP A 55 13.80 -10.07 7.88
CA ASP A 55 13.30 -10.56 9.17
C ASP A 55 14.10 -9.96 10.34
N GLU A 56 15.43 -10.07 10.33
CA GLU A 56 16.29 -9.45 11.35
C GLU A 56 16.09 -7.92 11.42
N PHE A 57 15.90 -7.26 10.27
CA PHE A 57 15.57 -5.84 10.22
C PHE A 57 14.29 -5.52 10.99
N PHE A 58 13.21 -6.30 10.77
CA PHE A 58 11.92 -6.05 11.42
C PHE A 58 11.89 -6.48 12.87
N GLN A 59 12.69 -7.46 13.30
CA GLN A 59 12.89 -7.74 14.72
C GLN A 59 13.39 -6.49 15.46
N VAL A 60 14.41 -5.80 14.90
CA VAL A 60 14.93 -4.56 15.50
C VAL A 60 13.95 -3.40 15.35
N PHE A 61 13.43 -3.17 14.14
CA PHE A 61 12.54 -2.03 13.86
C PHE A 61 11.25 -2.09 14.71
N ASN A 62 10.57 -3.24 14.75
CA ASN A 62 9.33 -3.39 15.52
C ASN A 62 9.60 -3.25 17.02
N SER A 63 10.69 -3.80 17.53
CA SER A 63 11.03 -3.68 18.95
C SER A 63 11.37 -2.23 19.34
N LEU A 64 12.11 -1.50 18.49
CA LEU A 64 12.34 -0.07 18.71
C LEU A 64 11.06 0.76 18.70
N ILE A 65 10.16 0.49 17.75
CA ILE A 65 8.90 1.23 17.62
C ILE A 65 7.96 0.94 18.79
N ALA A 66 7.79 -0.32 19.17
CA ALA A 66 6.87 -0.73 20.22
C ALA A 66 7.40 -0.44 21.63
N ASN A 67 8.69 -0.68 21.87
CA ASN A 67 9.27 -0.70 23.22
C ASN A 67 10.30 0.41 23.46
N GLY A 68 10.71 1.16 22.44
CA GLY A 68 11.77 2.16 22.55
C GLY A 68 13.18 1.58 22.66
N HIS A 69 13.33 0.26 22.67
CA HIS A 69 14.61 -0.44 22.84
C HIS A 69 14.66 -1.71 21.98
N ALA A 70 15.83 -2.03 21.44
CA ALA A 70 16.08 -3.30 20.76
C ALA A 70 17.53 -3.77 20.99
N HIS A 71 17.70 -5.09 21.10
CA HIS A 71 19.01 -5.73 21.11
C HIS A 71 18.96 -6.93 20.17
N LEU A 72 19.84 -6.95 19.16
CA LEU A 72 20.01 -8.07 18.24
C LEU A 72 21.48 -8.14 17.81
N ASP A 73 22.10 -9.29 18.01
CA ASP A 73 23.41 -9.61 17.44
C ASP A 73 23.24 -10.68 16.36
N GLY A 74 22.56 -10.28 15.28
CA GLY A 74 22.16 -11.16 14.19
C GLY A 74 23.28 -11.41 13.18
N ARG A 75 22.98 -12.26 12.19
CA ARG A 75 23.89 -12.55 11.07
C ARG A 75 24.04 -11.33 10.16
N TYR A 76 22.94 -10.63 9.89
CA TYR A 76 22.87 -9.53 8.94
C TYR A 76 22.77 -8.17 9.64
N ILE A 77 22.04 -8.11 10.74
CA ILE A 77 21.79 -6.88 11.51
C ILE A 77 22.38 -7.01 12.90
N LYS A 78 23.25 -6.05 13.25
CA LYS A 78 23.75 -5.85 14.60
C LYS A 78 23.19 -4.54 15.15
N ALA A 79 22.38 -4.63 16.19
CA ALA A 79 21.79 -3.53 16.93
C ALA A 79 21.98 -3.79 18.43
N ILE A 80 23.10 -3.34 18.98
CA ILE A 80 23.45 -3.56 20.39
C ILE A 80 22.92 -2.38 21.20
N ASP A 81 22.02 -2.66 22.14
CA ASP A 81 21.36 -1.69 23.04
C ASP A 81 20.79 -0.46 22.31
N ALA A 82 20.19 -0.69 21.14
CA ALA A 82 19.61 0.36 20.33
C ALA A 82 18.42 1.00 21.04
N ARG A 83 18.31 2.33 20.97
CA ARG A 83 17.24 3.10 21.62
C ARG A 83 16.55 4.05 20.65
N LEU A 84 15.24 4.18 20.83
CA LEU A 84 14.38 5.17 20.18
C LEU A 84 13.80 6.10 21.27
N GLY A 85 14.29 7.34 21.32
CA GLY A 85 13.93 8.28 22.38
C GLY A 85 12.52 8.85 22.28
N LEU A 86 11.92 8.88 21.10
CA LEU A 86 10.56 9.36 20.88
C LEU A 86 9.76 8.27 20.17
N PRO A 87 8.72 7.70 20.79
CA PRO A 87 7.84 6.74 20.12
C PRO A 87 6.85 7.45 19.18
N PRO A 88 6.33 6.74 18.16
CA PRO A 88 5.25 7.25 17.30
C PRO A 88 3.96 7.52 18.09
N VAL A 89 3.06 8.27 17.47
CA VAL A 89 1.69 8.51 17.97
C VAL A 89 0.83 7.26 17.76
N GLN A 90 0.93 6.63 16.59
CA GLN A 90 0.17 5.42 16.27
C GLN A 90 0.66 4.22 17.08
N GLN A 91 -0.28 3.44 17.62
CA GLN A 91 -0.04 2.25 18.44
C GLN A 91 -0.67 1.02 17.79
N PRO A 92 -0.05 -0.17 17.90
CA PRO A 92 1.27 -0.42 18.49
C PRO A 92 2.44 0.10 17.63
N HIS A 93 2.17 0.44 16.37
CA HIS A 93 3.10 1.06 15.42
C HIS A 93 2.29 1.74 14.30
N PRO A 94 2.92 2.60 13.47
CA PRO A 94 2.33 2.99 12.20
C PRO A 94 1.94 1.75 11.37
N PRO A 95 0.78 1.73 10.69
CA PRO A 95 0.34 0.59 9.90
C PRO A 95 1.35 0.18 8.84
N ILE A 96 1.62 -1.14 8.78
CA ILE A 96 2.58 -1.75 7.86
C ILE A 96 1.83 -2.35 6.68
N TYR A 97 2.17 -1.85 5.50
CA TYR A 97 1.67 -2.27 4.21
C TYR A 97 2.75 -3.10 3.51
N PHE A 98 2.35 -4.17 2.84
CA PHE A 98 3.29 -5.00 2.09
C PHE A 98 2.64 -5.53 0.82
N GLY A 99 3.43 -5.61 -0.25
CA GLY A 99 3.02 -6.27 -1.49
C GLY A 99 4.08 -7.27 -1.92
N GLY A 100 3.63 -8.45 -2.32
CA GLY A 100 4.45 -9.55 -2.82
C GLY A 100 3.60 -10.51 -3.64
N SER A 101 4.21 -11.45 -4.35
CA SER A 101 3.46 -12.50 -5.04
C SER A 101 4.17 -13.85 -5.08
N SER A 102 5.42 -13.93 -4.61
CA SER A 102 6.10 -15.20 -4.36
C SER A 102 5.66 -15.79 -3.02
N ASP A 103 5.86 -17.10 -2.86
CA ASP A 103 5.52 -17.82 -1.63
C ASP A 103 6.35 -17.31 -0.45
N ALA A 104 7.66 -17.12 -0.64
CA ALA A 104 8.53 -16.50 0.35
C ALA A 104 8.07 -15.10 0.78
N ALA A 105 7.57 -14.28 -0.15
CA ALA A 105 7.05 -12.96 0.18
C ALA A 105 5.75 -13.04 1.00
N ILE A 106 4.87 -14.00 0.69
CA ILE A 106 3.64 -14.23 1.45
C ILE A 106 3.98 -14.70 2.86
N ASP A 107 4.89 -15.66 3.00
CA ASP A 107 5.32 -16.21 4.29
C ASP A 107 5.97 -15.12 5.16
N PHE A 108 6.90 -14.34 4.60
CA PHE A 108 7.48 -13.17 5.27
C PHE A 108 6.41 -12.17 5.74
N SER A 109 5.41 -11.89 4.90
CA SER A 109 4.38 -10.90 5.20
C SER A 109 3.45 -11.32 6.35
N ALA A 110 3.24 -12.63 6.53
CA ALA A 110 2.22 -13.20 7.41
C ALA A 110 2.38 -12.78 8.88
N GLY A 111 3.62 -12.62 9.35
CA GLY A 111 3.93 -12.24 10.73
C GLY A 111 3.95 -10.72 10.99
N ILE A 112 4.04 -9.88 9.96
CA ILE A 112 4.42 -8.46 10.12
C ILE A 112 3.35 -7.50 9.57
N THR A 113 2.63 -7.88 8.52
CA THR A 113 1.81 -6.97 7.72
C THR A 113 0.42 -6.74 8.31
N ASP A 114 -0.05 -5.48 8.31
CA ASP A 114 -1.43 -5.12 8.67
C ASP A 114 -2.34 -5.05 7.45
N LYS A 115 -1.81 -4.52 6.33
CA LYS A 115 -2.52 -4.48 5.04
C LYS A 115 -1.69 -5.04 3.89
N TYR A 116 -2.21 -6.09 3.27
CA TYR A 116 -1.60 -6.71 2.10
C TYR A 116 -2.07 -6.04 0.81
N LEU A 117 -1.14 -5.63 -0.04
CA LEU A 117 -1.40 -4.98 -1.31
C LEU A 117 -1.21 -5.97 -2.47
N THR A 118 -2.22 -6.08 -3.32
CA THR A 118 -2.11 -6.76 -4.62
C THR A 118 -2.24 -5.76 -5.76
N TRP A 119 -1.75 -6.13 -6.94
CA TRP A 119 -2.05 -5.39 -8.17
C TRP A 119 -3.39 -5.84 -8.75
N GLY A 120 -3.92 -5.00 -9.65
CA GLY A 120 -5.10 -5.31 -10.44
C GLY A 120 -4.89 -6.54 -11.32
N GLU A 121 -5.55 -7.63 -10.96
CA GLU A 121 -5.62 -8.88 -11.71
C GLU A 121 -7.09 -9.27 -11.85
N PRO A 122 -7.47 -10.17 -12.76
CA PRO A 122 -8.84 -10.66 -12.84
C PRO A 122 -9.39 -11.09 -11.46
N PRO A 123 -10.65 -10.78 -11.10
CA PRO A 123 -11.19 -10.99 -9.75
C PRO A 123 -10.94 -12.39 -9.18
N LYS A 124 -11.06 -13.43 -10.01
CA LYS A 124 -10.75 -14.81 -9.62
C LYS A 124 -9.31 -14.97 -9.08
N GLN A 125 -8.33 -14.41 -9.79
CA GLN A 125 -6.92 -14.49 -9.39
C GLN A 125 -6.64 -13.68 -8.12
N VAL A 126 -7.31 -12.53 -7.96
CA VAL A 126 -7.24 -11.75 -6.72
C VAL A 126 -7.81 -12.56 -5.55
N GLY A 127 -8.96 -13.21 -5.73
CA GLY A 127 -9.56 -14.08 -4.71
C GLY A 127 -8.65 -15.23 -4.27
N GLU A 128 -8.00 -15.90 -5.23
CA GLU A 128 -7.00 -16.96 -4.94
C GLU A 128 -5.84 -16.43 -4.09
N LYS A 129 -5.32 -15.25 -4.42
CA LYS A 129 -4.23 -14.62 -3.67
C LYS A 129 -4.66 -14.18 -2.27
N ILE A 130 -5.83 -13.57 -2.14
CA ILE A 130 -6.41 -13.18 -0.84
C ILE A 130 -6.55 -14.42 0.06
N ALA A 131 -7.10 -15.51 -0.46
CA ALA A 131 -7.26 -16.75 0.30
C ALA A 131 -5.90 -17.30 0.78
N LYS A 132 -4.88 -17.30 -0.10
CA LYS A 132 -3.53 -17.75 0.25
C LYS A 132 -2.90 -16.92 1.37
N VAL A 133 -2.93 -15.59 1.24
CA VAL A 133 -2.35 -14.67 2.22
C VAL A 133 -3.10 -14.73 3.54
N ARG A 134 -4.44 -14.79 3.51
CA ARG A 134 -5.27 -14.91 4.71
C ARG A 134 -4.91 -16.16 5.49
N LYS A 135 -4.81 -17.31 4.82
CA LYS A 135 -4.39 -18.58 5.44
C LYS A 135 -2.99 -18.48 6.07
N ALA A 136 -2.05 -17.83 5.40
CA ALA A 136 -0.70 -17.63 5.94
C ALA A 136 -0.74 -16.74 7.20
N ALA A 137 -1.44 -15.60 7.17
CA ALA A 137 -1.59 -14.72 8.33
C ALA A 137 -2.28 -15.40 9.53
N GLU A 138 -3.32 -16.19 9.27
CA GLU A 138 -4.04 -16.96 10.31
C GLU A 138 -3.15 -18.00 11.00
N ALA A 139 -2.22 -18.63 10.27
CA ALA A 139 -1.23 -19.54 10.86
C ALA A 139 -0.28 -18.85 11.85
N HIS A 140 -0.12 -17.52 11.74
CA HIS A 140 0.63 -16.68 12.68
C HIS A 140 -0.26 -15.97 13.71
N GLY A 141 -1.56 -16.30 13.77
CA GLY A 141 -2.51 -15.66 14.69
C GLY A 141 -2.80 -14.19 14.37
N LYS A 142 -2.49 -13.73 13.16
CA LYS A 142 -2.72 -12.35 12.71
C LYS A 142 -3.96 -12.23 11.82
N LYS A 143 -4.59 -11.05 11.89
CA LYS A 143 -5.60 -10.62 10.94
C LYS A 143 -4.97 -9.62 9.99
N VAL A 144 -5.18 -9.81 8.70
CA VAL A 144 -4.69 -8.93 7.64
C VAL A 144 -5.86 -8.39 6.83
N THR A 145 -5.76 -7.12 6.45
CA THR A 145 -6.69 -6.45 5.54
C THR A 145 -6.08 -6.36 4.14
N PHE A 146 -6.88 -6.04 3.12
CA PHE A 146 -6.41 -6.13 1.74
C PHE A 146 -6.66 -4.84 0.97
N GLY A 147 -5.63 -4.39 0.25
CA GLY A 147 -5.72 -3.31 -0.71
C GLY A 147 -5.37 -3.77 -2.12
N ILE A 148 -5.87 -3.04 -3.12
CA ILE A 148 -5.58 -3.26 -4.53
C ILE A 148 -4.99 -2.00 -5.15
N ARG A 149 -4.00 -2.16 -6.02
CA ARG A 149 -3.45 -1.07 -6.83
C ARG A 149 -3.89 -1.22 -8.27
N LEU A 150 -4.61 -0.21 -8.77
CA LEU A 150 -5.19 -0.15 -10.11
C LEU A 150 -5.03 1.25 -10.69
N HIS A 151 -4.90 1.34 -12.00
CA HIS A 151 -5.14 2.61 -12.69
C HIS A 151 -6.63 2.78 -12.97
N PHE A 152 -7.08 4.00 -13.20
CA PHE A 152 -8.44 4.31 -13.62
C PHE A 152 -8.42 5.16 -14.89
N ILE A 153 -9.34 4.83 -15.80
CA ILE A 153 -9.68 5.62 -16.97
C ILE A 153 -11.20 5.78 -16.95
N VAL A 154 -11.67 6.84 -16.30
CA VAL A 154 -13.09 7.11 -16.11
C VAL A 154 -13.52 8.23 -17.03
N ARG A 155 -14.57 8.01 -17.81
CA ARG A 155 -15.25 9.03 -18.64
C ARG A 155 -16.75 8.96 -18.39
N GLU A 156 -17.52 9.84 -19.00
CA GLU A 156 -18.97 9.92 -18.85
C GLU A 156 -19.67 8.66 -19.41
N THR A 157 -19.13 8.09 -20.48
CA THR A 157 -19.61 6.85 -21.10
C THR A 157 -18.52 5.77 -21.17
N ASP A 158 -18.93 4.51 -21.35
CA ASP A 158 -17.99 3.39 -21.53
C ASP A 158 -17.19 3.59 -22.83
N GLU A 159 -17.85 4.01 -23.91
CA GLU A 159 -17.23 4.24 -25.22
C GLU A 159 -16.13 5.30 -25.16
N GLU A 160 -16.36 6.42 -24.47
CA GLU A 160 -15.35 7.47 -24.30
C GLU A 160 -14.17 7.01 -23.46
N ALA A 161 -14.41 6.18 -22.43
CA ALA A 161 -13.35 5.63 -21.60
C ALA A 161 -12.46 4.67 -22.39
N TRP A 162 -13.05 3.80 -23.21
CA TRP A 162 -12.31 2.91 -24.10
C TRP A 162 -11.54 3.68 -25.17
N ALA A 163 -12.14 4.70 -25.78
CA ALA A 163 -11.44 5.59 -26.71
C ALA A 163 -10.26 6.32 -26.04
N ALA A 164 -10.37 6.66 -24.75
CA ALA A 164 -9.26 7.24 -23.99
C ALA A 164 -8.14 6.21 -23.70
N ALA A 165 -8.48 4.97 -23.39
CA ALA A 165 -7.52 3.88 -23.22
C ALA A 165 -6.74 3.61 -24.52
N ASP A 166 -7.42 3.55 -25.66
CA ASP A 166 -6.78 3.38 -26.97
C ASP A 166 -5.87 4.57 -27.31
N ARG A 167 -6.34 5.79 -27.05
CA ARG A 167 -5.54 7.00 -27.24
C ARG A 167 -4.27 6.99 -26.41
N LEU A 168 -4.32 6.50 -25.16
CA LEU A 168 -3.18 6.45 -24.25
C LEU A 168 -2.02 5.63 -24.82
N ILE A 169 -2.31 4.54 -25.54
CA ILE A 169 -1.29 3.68 -26.15
C ILE A 169 -1.07 3.94 -27.65
N SER A 170 -1.83 4.85 -28.26
CA SER A 170 -1.84 5.10 -29.72
C SER A 170 -0.50 5.50 -30.33
N LYS A 171 0.46 5.95 -29.51
CA LYS A 171 1.81 6.36 -29.93
C LYS A 171 2.89 5.33 -29.63
N LEU A 172 2.54 4.21 -29.00
CA LEU A 172 3.48 3.11 -28.83
C LEU A 172 3.71 2.47 -30.19
N SER A 173 4.96 2.14 -30.53
CA SER A 173 5.28 1.27 -31.66
C SER A 173 5.43 -0.18 -31.20
N ASP A 174 5.35 -1.14 -32.12
CA ASP A 174 5.54 -2.56 -31.78
C ASP A 174 6.98 -2.81 -31.29
N GLU A 175 7.96 -2.10 -31.84
CA GLU A 175 9.36 -2.16 -31.41
C GLU A 175 9.51 -1.62 -29.98
N THR A 176 8.80 -0.55 -29.64
CA THR A 176 8.81 0.02 -28.28
C THR A 176 8.27 -0.98 -27.26
N ILE A 177 7.18 -1.68 -27.61
CA ILE A 177 6.62 -2.73 -26.76
C ILE A 177 7.60 -3.89 -26.64
N ALA A 178 8.12 -4.40 -27.76
CA ALA A 178 9.04 -5.53 -27.75
C ALA A 178 10.28 -5.24 -26.89
N ALA A 179 10.88 -4.05 -27.04
CA ALA A 179 12.02 -3.63 -26.24
C ALA A 179 11.69 -3.55 -24.73
N ALA A 180 10.53 -3.00 -24.37
CA ALA A 180 10.10 -2.95 -22.97
C ALA A 180 9.86 -4.35 -22.38
N GLN A 181 9.20 -5.24 -23.13
CA GLN A 181 8.95 -6.61 -22.71
C GLN A 181 10.24 -7.42 -22.54
N GLU A 182 11.22 -7.21 -23.42
CA GLU A 182 12.54 -7.82 -23.31
C GLU A 182 13.27 -7.39 -22.02
N VAL A 183 13.21 -6.10 -21.69
CA VAL A 183 13.76 -5.58 -20.42
C VAL A 183 13.07 -6.23 -19.22
N PHE A 184 11.75 -6.37 -19.23
CA PHE A 184 11.02 -7.02 -18.13
C PHE A 184 11.40 -8.48 -17.96
N ALA A 185 11.57 -9.20 -19.06
CA ALA A 185 11.98 -10.61 -19.04
C ALA A 185 13.41 -10.80 -18.54
N LYS A 186 14.33 -9.88 -18.87
CA LYS A 186 15.77 -10.00 -18.52
C LYS A 186 16.10 -9.48 -17.12
N ASN A 187 15.43 -8.42 -16.65
CA ASN A 187 15.91 -7.65 -15.50
C ASN A 187 15.04 -7.78 -14.23
N SER A 188 13.97 -8.58 -14.26
CA SER A 188 13.08 -8.76 -13.12
C SER A 188 13.04 -10.22 -12.63
N ASP A 189 13.29 -10.43 -11.33
CA ASP A 189 13.03 -11.67 -10.60
C ASP A 189 11.66 -11.67 -9.90
N SER A 190 10.81 -10.68 -10.19
CA SER A 190 9.51 -10.50 -9.53
C SER A 190 8.43 -11.40 -10.11
N VAL A 191 7.91 -12.32 -9.29
CA VAL A 191 6.72 -13.12 -9.60
C VAL A 191 5.52 -12.22 -9.95
N GLY A 192 5.37 -11.10 -9.25
CA GLY A 192 4.29 -10.14 -9.53
C GLY A 192 4.40 -9.55 -10.93
N GLN A 193 5.62 -9.19 -11.36
CA GLN A 193 5.85 -8.66 -12.71
C GLN A 193 5.58 -9.72 -13.77
N ALA A 194 6.03 -10.95 -13.57
CA ALA A 194 5.76 -12.06 -14.50
C ALA A 194 4.26 -12.31 -14.68
N ARG A 195 3.47 -12.19 -13.60
CA ARG A 195 2.00 -12.27 -13.65
C ARG A 195 1.38 -11.12 -14.45
N MET A 196 1.87 -9.89 -14.32
CA MET A 196 1.38 -8.77 -15.13
C MET A 196 1.66 -8.97 -16.62
N VAL A 197 2.87 -9.44 -16.96
CA VAL A 197 3.25 -9.72 -18.35
C VAL A 197 2.37 -10.83 -18.92
N SER A 198 2.05 -11.87 -18.15
CA SER A 198 1.24 -13.00 -18.62
C SER A 198 -0.21 -12.62 -18.96
N LEU A 199 -0.71 -11.50 -18.43
CA LEU A 199 -2.06 -11.00 -18.73
C LEU A 199 -2.22 -10.58 -20.20
N HIS A 200 -1.17 -10.05 -20.83
CA HIS A 200 -1.24 -9.50 -22.20
C HIS A 200 -0.19 -10.09 -23.16
N GLN A 201 0.91 -10.66 -22.67
CA GLN A 201 1.95 -11.32 -23.48
C GLN A 201 2.54 -10.43 -24.60
N GLY A 202 2.63 -9.12 -24.33
CA GLY A 202 3.06 -8.11 -25.32
C GLY A 202 2.06 -7.82 -26.44
N ARG A 203 0.86 -8.40 -26.42
CA ARG A 203 -0.12 -8.27 -27.51
C ARG A 203 -1.10 -7.13 -27.30
N ARG A 204 -1.29 -6.31 -28.33
CA ARG A 204 -2.26 -5.20 -28.34
C ARG A 204 -3.71 -5.62 -28.59
N ASP A 205 -3.91 -6.75 -29.25
CA ASP A 205 -5.24 -7.25 -29.61
C ASP A 205 -5.93 -7.99 -28.46
N LYS A 206 -5.27 -8.09 -27.30
CA LYS A 206 -5.80 -8.77 -26.11
C LYS A 206 -5.47 -8.02 -24.82
N LEU A 207 -5.99 -6.79 -24.72
CA LEU A 207 -5.74 -5.94 -23.56
C LEU A 207 -6.87 -5.92 -22.55
N GLU A 208 -8.09 -6.29 -22.90
CA GLU A 208 -9.14 -6.55 -21.90
C GLU A 208 -8.97 -7.96 -21.34
N VAL A 209 -8.53 -8.06 -20.08
CA VAL A 209 -8.12 -9.33 -19.44
C VAL A 209 -9.17 -9.86 -18.46
N SER A 210 -10.16 -9.04 -18.15
CA SER A 210 -11.40 -9.30 -17.41
C SER A 210 -12.35 -8.14 -17.77
N PRO A 211 -13.68 -8.25 -17.59
CA PRO A 211 -14.59 -7.15 -17.93
C PRO A 211 -14.10 -5.81 -17.38
N ASN A 212 -13.91 -4.82 -18.26
CA ASN A 212 -13.42 -3.47 -17.95
C ASN A 212 -12.06 -3.40 -17.25
N LEU A 213 -11.31 -4.49 -17.20
CA LEU A 213 -9.94 -4.54 -16.70
C LEU A 213 -8.98 -4.59 -17.88
N TRP A 214 -8.31 -3.47 -18.13
CA TRP A 214 -7.46 -3.28 -19.29
C TRP A 214 -5.97 -3.28 -18.92
N ALA A 215 -5.17 -4.11 -19.58
CA ALA A 215 -3.74 -4.33 -19.30
C ALA A 215 -2.79 -3.52 -20.21
N GLY A 216 -3.29 -2.52 -20.94
CA GLY A 216 -2.48 -1.77 -21.92
C GLY A 216 -1.31 -0.99 -21.33
N ILE A 217 -1.40 -0.55 -20.07
CA ILE A 217 -0.29 0.14 -19.39
C ILE A 217 0.90 -0.82 -19.20
N GLY A 218 0.63 -2.10 -18.94
CA GLY A 218 1.64 -3.15 -18.76
C GLY A 218 2.48 -3.45 -20.00
N LEU A 219 2.07 -2.98 -21.18
CA LEU A 219 2.84 -3.16 -22.42
C LEU A 219 4.23 -2.51 -22.35
N VAL A 220 4.37 -1.39 -21.64
CA VAL A 220 5.63 -0.63 -21.59
C VAL A 220 6.03 -0.19 -20.19
N ARG A 221 5.19 -0.42 -19.17
CA ARG A 221 5.46 -0.02 -17.80
C ARG A 221 5.50 -1.22 -16.86
N SER A 222 6.56 -1.31 -16.05
CA SER A 222 6.65 -2.29 -14.97
C SER A 222 5.76 -1.93 -13.76
N GLY A 223 5.45 -2.93 -12.95
CA GLY A 223 4.58 -2.83 -11.79
C GLY A 223 3.10 -3.02 -12.13
N ALA A 224 2.23 -2.30 -11.41
CA ALA A 224 0.79 -2.29 -11.69
C ALA A 224 0.53 -1.76 -13.11
N GLY A 225 0.15 -2.67 -14.01
CA GLY A 225 -0.02 -2.43 -15.44
C GLY A 225 -1.48 -2.49 -15.92
N THR A 226 -2.44 -2.56 -15.00
CA THR A 226 -3.87 -2.70 -15.32
C THR A 226 -4.68 -1.47 -14.89
N ALA A 227 -5.72 -1.16 -15.65
CA ALA A 227 -6.66 -0.09 -15.39
C ALA A 227 -8.10 -0.58 -15.37
N LEU A 228 -8.97 0.02 -14.54
CA LEU A 228 -10.42 -0.07 -14.74
C LEU A 228 -10.85 1.01 -15.74
N VAL A 229 -11.53 0.59 -16.81
CA VAL A 229 -11.92 1.44 -17.95
C VAL A 229 -13.43 1.42 -18.11
N GLY A 230 -14.08 2.57 -18.01
CA GLY A 230 -15.52 2.70 -18.23
C GLY A 230 -16.12 4.00 -17.70
N SER A 231 -17.45 4.06 -17.78
CA SER A 231 -18.30 5.03 -17.08
C SER A 231 -18.18 4.88 -15.55
N PRO A 232 -18.64 5.87 -14.77
CA PRO A 232 -18.59 5.79 -13.31
C PRO A 232 -19.32 4.56 -12.77
N GLN A 233 -20.49 4.24 -13.32
CA GLN A 233 -21.32 3.11 -12.93
C GLN A 233 -20.60 1.78 -13.20
N THR A 234 -19.98 1.66 -14.37
CA THR A 234 -19.21 0.49 -14.77
C THR A 234 -17.99 0.29 -13.87
N VAL A 235 -17.20 1.34 -13.63
CA VAL A 235 -16.02 1.25 -12.76
C VAL A 235 -16.42 0.99 -11.32
N ALA A 236 -17.50 1.60 -10.82
CA ALA A 236 -18.04 1.33 -9.49
C ALA A 236 -18.48 -0.13 -9.34
N ALA A 237 -19.12 -0.72 -10.35
CA ALA A 237 -19.50 -2.13 -10.34
C ALA A 237 -18.27 -3.05 -10.23
N ARG A 238 -17.21 -2.78 -10.99
CA ARG A 238 -15.96 -3.54 -10.89
C ARG A 238 -15.26 -3.37 -9.54
N LEU A 239 -15.31 -2.16 -8.95
CA LEU A 239 -14.80 -1.95 -7.59
C LEU A 239 -15.57 -2.75 -6.54
N ARG A 240 -16.89 -2.84 -6.67
CA ARG A 240 -17.73 -3.69 -5.80
C ARG A 240 -17.35 -5.17 -5.89
N GLU A 241 -17.02 -5.68 -7.08
CA GLU A 241 -16.53 -7.06 -7.24
C GLU A 241 -15.24 -7.31 -6.44
N TYR A 242 -14.27 -6.39 -6.48
CA TYR A 242 -13.08 -6.51 -5.64
C TYR A 242 -13.40 -6.36 -4.15
N GLN A 243 -14.35 -5.50 -3.79
CA GLN A 243 -14.80 -5.32 -2.42
C GLN A 243 -15.45 -6.57 -1.85
N GLU A 244 -16.25 -7.29 -2.64
CA GLU A 244 -16.86 -8.57 -2.27
C GLU A 244 -15.81 -9.66 -1.98
N LEU A 245 -14.63 -9.58 -2.61
CA LEU A 245 -13.49 -10.44 -2.31
C LEU A 245 -12.75 -10.06 -1.00
N GLY A 246 -13.11 -8.92 -0.39
CA GLY A 246 -12.51 -8.41 0.84
C GLY A 246 -11.43 -7.34 0.63
N ILE A 247 -11.35 -6.72 -0.56
CA ILE A 247 -10.55 -5.51 -0.76
C ILE A 247 -11.25 -4.32 -0.11
N ASP A 248 -10.56 -3.64 0.81
CA ASP A 248 -11.09 -2.47 1.52
C ASP A 248 -10.38 -1.14 1.15
N THR A 249 -9.28 -1.24 0.41
CA THR A 249 -8.42 -0.11 0.10
C THR A 249 -8.03 -0.14 -1.37
N VAL A 250 -8.10 1.02 -2.03
CA VAL A 250 -7.65 1.17 -3.41
C VAL A 250 -6.53 2.20 -3.48
N ILE A 251 -5.39 1.79 -4.05
CA ILE A 251 -4.33 2.70 -4.48
C ILE A 251 -4.58 3.01 -5.95
N ALA A 252 -5.27 4.12 -6.20
CA ALA A 252 -5.62 4.57 -7.54
C ALA A 252 -4.48 5.34 -8.20
N SER A 253 -4.38 5.25 -9.52
CA SER A 253 -3.47 6.04 -10.35
C SER A 253 -4.12 6.28 -11.71
N GLY A 254 -3.61 7.21 -12.51
CA GLY A 254 -4.12 7.48 -13.85
C GLY A 254 -3.12 8.28 -14.68
N TYR A 255 -3.30 8.36 -15.99
CA TYR A 255 -2.43 9.10 -16.89
C TYR A 255 -3.22 10.10 -17.75
N PRO A 256 -2.87 11.40 -17.73
CA PRO A 256 -1.90 12.04 -16.84
C PRO A 256 -2.41 12.13 -15.39
N HIS A 257 -1.49 12.23 -14.42
CA HIS A 257 -1.83 12.03 -13.00
C HIS A 257 -2.83 13.04 -12.42
N LEU A 258 -2.71 14.33 -12.76
CA LEU A 258 -3.52 15.39 -12.14
C LEU A 258 -4.95 15.39 -12.69
N GLU A 259 -5.08 15.34 -14.01
CA GLU A 259 -6.36 15.40 -14.72
C GLU A 259 -7.20 14.15 -14.43
N GLU A 260 -6.58 12.97 -14.39
CA GLU A 260 -7.30 11.75 -13.99
C GLU A 260 -7.71 11.79 -12.52
N ALA A 261 -6.94 12.42 -11.63
CA ALA A 261 -7.36 12.59 -10.23
C ALA A 261 -8.63 13.45 -10.11
N TYR A 262 -8.71 14.55 -10.88
CA TYR A 262 -9.94 15.37 -10.94
C TYR A 262 -11.10 14.58 -11.53
N ARG A 263 -10.93 13.93 -12.69
CA ARG A 263 -12.01 13.14 -13.33
C ARG A 263 -12.54 12.04 -12.42
N VAL A 264 -11.66 11.29 -11.77
CA VAL A 264 -12.07 10.26 -10.80
C VAL A 264 -12.86 10.88 -9.65
N SER A 265 -12.40 12.02 -9.12
CA SER A 265 -13.10 12.69 -8.02
C SER A 265 -14.45 13.29 -8.41
N GLU A 266 -14.61 13.74 -9.64
CA GLU A 266 -15.83 14.40 -10.13
C GLU A 266 -16.86 13.39 -10.63
N LEU A 267 -16.40 12.34 -11.30
CA LEU A 267 -17.27 11.36 -11.95
C LEU A 267 -17.50 10.13 -11.08
N LEU A 268 -16.44 9.51 -10.54
CA LEU A 268 -16.54 8.23 -9.85
C LEU A 268 -16.93 8.37 -8.37
N PHE A 269 -16.39 9.36 -7.65
CA PHE A 269 -16.65 9.49 -6.21
C PHE A 269 -18.15 9.60 -5.86
N PRO A 270 -18.97 10.40 -6.55
CA PRO A 270 -20.41 10.46 -6.29
C PRO A 270 -21.09 9.09 -6.42
N GLU A 271 -20.69 8.29 -7.40
CA GLU A 271 -21.25 6.95 -7.66
C GLU A 271 -20.91 5.94 -6.55
N ILE A 272 -19.76 6.09 -5.89
CA ILE A 272 -19.33 5.23 -4.78
C ILE A 272 -19.60 5.84 -3.39
N GLY A 273 -20.43 6.88 -3.31
CA GLY A 273 -20.83 7.51 -2.06
C GLY A 273 -19.75 8.35 -1.39
N LEU A 274 -18.69 8.70 -2.13
CA LEU A 274 -17.64 9.60 -1.68
C LEU A 274 -18.01 11.06 -1.97
N PRO A 275 -17.61 12.00 -1.10
CA PRO A 275 -17.72 13.42 -1.42
C PRO A 275 -16.84 13.76 -2.62
N GLY A 276 -17.40 14.46 -3.61
CA GLY A 276 -16.63 15.04 -4.73
C GLY A 276 -15.58 16.06 -4.26
N PRO A 277 -14.78 16.65 -5.18
CA PRO A 277 -13.68 17.55 -4.82
C PRO A 277 -14.18 18.70 -3.93
N ARG A 278 -13.81 18.65 -2.65
CA ARG A 278 -14.11 19.70 -1.68
C ARG A 278 -13.08 20.80 -1.89
N GLY A 279 -13.51 22.00 -2.31
CA GLY A 279 -12.67 23.20 -2.46
C GLY A 279 -12.11 23.78 -1.15
N GLN A 280 -11.91 22.95 -0.12
CA GLN A 280 -11.34 23.33 1.16
C GLN A 280 -10.38 22.24 1.62
N ILE A 281 -9.12 22.63 1.85
CA ILE A 281 -8.17 21.83 2.63
C ILE A 281 -8.76 21.74 4.03
N ARG A 282 -9.47 20.64 4.32
CA ARG A 282 -10.01 20.41 5.67
C ARG A 282 -8.84 20.13 6.61
N SER A 283 -8.67 20.98 7.60
CA SER A 283 -7.71 20.78 8.71
C SER A 283 -8.19 19.74 9.74
N SER A 284 -9.38 19.17 9.58
CA SER A 284 -9.91 18.10 10.43
C SER A 284 -9.58 16.71 9.87
N PHE A 285 -8.30 16.35 9.87
CA PHE A 285 -7.87 14.98 9.60
C PHE A 285 -7.96 14.16 10.90
N GLY A 286 -9.06 13.44 11.13
CA GLY A 286 -9.21 12.62 12.33
C GLY A 286 -10.58 12.00 12.63
N GLU A 287 -11.64 12.27 11.86
CA GLU A 287 -12.95 11.64 12.10
C GLU A 287 -13.38 10.71 10.96
N GLN A 288 -13.92 9.56 11.37
CA GLN A 288 -14.34 8.42 10.56
C GLN A 288 -15.09 8.84 9.29
N GLN A 289 -14.61 8.39 8.13
CA GLN A 289 -15.39 8.39 6.89
C GLN A 289 -15.42 6.98 6.32
N VAL A 290 -16.64 6.45 6.20
CA VAL A 290 -16.96 5.25 5.45
C VAL A 290 -16.75 5.61 3.98
N PHE A 291 -15.70 5.04 3.39
CA PHE A 291 -15.01 5.52 2.19
C PHE A 291 -14.34 6.89 2.42
N GLY A 292 -13.02 6.85 2.56
CA GLY A 292 -12.15 7.99 2.79
C GLY A 292 -10.78 7.42 3.07
N GLY A 293 -9.72 8.04 2.54
CA GLY A 293 -8.34 7.57 2.70
C GLY A 293 -8.09 7.03 4.11
N GLY A 294 -7.65 5.77 4.18
CA GLY A 294 -7.78 4.92 5.36
C GLY A 294 -7.42 5.59 6.67
N GLY A 295 -8.42 5.80 7.52
CA GLY A 295 -8.27 6.00 8.95
C GLY A 295 -8.53 4.68 9.67
N HIS A 296 -7.49 4.04 10.21
CA HIS A 296 -7.66 2.91 11.11
C HIS A 296 -7.90 3.45 12.52
N GLY A 297 -9.16 3.45 12.96
CA GLY A 297 -9.52 3.82 14.33
C GLY A 297 -9.28 2.65 15.30
N GLY A 298 -8.16 2.68 16.02
CA GLY A 298 -8.03 1.99 17.31
C GLY A 298 -8.71 2.83 18.39
N ASN A 299 -9.59 2.22 19.19
CA ASN A 299 -10.30 2.88 20.28
C ASN A 299 -9.34 3.58 21.27
N VAL A 300 -9.34 4.91 21.32
CA VAL A 300 -8.66 5.67 22.38
C VAL A 300 -9.72 6.26 23.32
N LYS A 301 -9.77 5.74 24.56
CA LYS A 301 -10.44 6.44 25.67
C LYS A 301 -9.60 7.66 26.02
N THR A 302 -10.21 8.83 25.99
CA THR A 302 -9.61 10.08 26.46
C THR A 302 -9.39 10.02 27.96
N ALA A 303 -8.14 9.86 28.40
CA ALA A 303 -7.74 10.14 29.77
C ALA A 303 -7.37 11.62 29.87
N SER A 304 -8.36 12.48 30.13
CA SER A 304 -8.11 13.84 30.61
C SER A 304 -9.25 14.28 31.50
N ALA A 305 -9.09 14.06 32.81
CA ALA A 305 -9.81 14.77 33.86
C ALA A 305 -8.91 14.84 35.10
N LEU A 306 -7.81 15.60 34.99
CA LEU A 306 -7.14 16.19 36.14
C LEU A 306 -7.00 17.68 35.87
N GLY A 307 -8.08 18.40 36.13
CA GLY A 307 -8.07 19.86 36.32
C GLY A 307 -7.81 20.20 37.79
N PRO A 308 -7.27 21.39 38.09
CA PRO A 308 -6.77 21.74 39.42
C PRO A 308 -7.93 22.04 40.39
N SER A 309 -7.74 21.62 41.64
CA SER A 309 -8.65 21.89 42.75
C SER A 309 -8.69 23.39 43.09
N PRO A 310 -9.87 24.03 43.19
CA PRO A 310 -9.97 25.38 43.73
C PRO A 310 -10.05 25.33 45.26
N THR A 311 -9.07 25.94 45.91
CA THR A 311 -9.08 26.26 47.33
C THR A 311 -10.28 27.16 47.63
N LYS A 312 -11.26 26.67 48.39
CA LYS A 312 -12.26 27.51 49.05
C LYS A 312 -11.94 27.62 50.53
N VAL A 313 -11.62 28.84 50.93
CA VAL A 313 -11.64 29.34 52.30
C VAL A 313 -13.07 29.26 52.82
N ALA A 314 -13.26 28.64 53.99
CA ALA A 314 -14.38 28.91 54.88
C ALA A 314 -13.88 28.84 56.32
N ALA A 315 -13.97 29.97 57.01
CA ALA A 315 -13.71 30.14 58.42
C ALA A 315 -14.97 29.81 59.25
N ALA A 316 -14.73 29.52 60.54
CA ALA A 316 -15.66 29.53 61.69
C ALA A 316 -16.73 28.40 61.71
N SER A 317 -17.06 27.73 62.82
CA SER A 317 -16.73 27.92 64.24
C SER A 317 -17.32 26.77 65.09
N GLN A 318 -16.77 26.63 66.29
CA GLN A 318 -17.34 26.08 67.54
C GLN A 318 -17.08 24.61 67.89
N GLY A 319 -16.54 24.43 69.11
CA GLY A 319 -16.28 23.16 69.79
C GLY A 319 -14.97 23.22 70.57
#